data_AF-A0A8T0BX14-F1
#
_entry.id   AF-A0A8T0BX14-F1
#
_cell.length_a   1.000
_cell.length_b   1.000
_cell.length_c   1.000
_cell.angle_alpha   90.00
_cell.angle_beta   90.00
_cell.angle_gamma   90.00
#
_symmetry.space_group_name_H-M   'P 1'
#
loop_
_entity.id
_entity.type
_entity.pdbx_description
1 polymer ?
#
loop_
_entity_poly.entity_id
_entity_poly.type
_entity_poly.pdbx_seq_one_letter_code
_entity_poly.pdbx_strand_id
1 'polypeptide(L)'
;MCRGLAALPNNCLERAKGLKARMSSFLQKHDWKILCYAYKLRKPRLTLEECLMWKESFENLLCSKHGLYAFRAFLVSEFSEENIAFYLACKDYKNTKSEPKLHAKAQRIYNEFIGSKAPREVNIDHETRDITQANVKYPTATSFDQAQYLIYILMEKDCYPRFLRSSAYRDLVSQLTKKKAKAATKKA
;
A
#
# COMPACT_ATOMS: atom_id res chain seq x y z
N MET A 1 16.43 -3.23 -44.13
CA MET A 1 17.51 -3.59 -43.18
C MET A 1 17.64 -2.43 -42.18
N CYS A 2 16.98 -2.51 -41.03
CA CYS A 2 17.02 -1.43 -40.03
C CYS A 2 17.99 -1.81 -38.92
N ARG A 3 19.07 -1.02 -38.77
CA ARG A 3 20.14 -1.22 -37.79
C ARG A 3 19.65 -0.88 -36.39
N GLY A 4 19.91 -1.78 -35.44
CA GLY A 4 19.50 -1.66 -34.04
C GLY A 4 20.34 -0.69 -33.21
N LEU A 5 19.68 -0.10 -32.21
CA LEU A 5 20.05 0.12 -30.80
C LEU A 5 21.52 0.35 -30.35
N ALA A 6 22.44 0.73 -31.24
CA ALA A 6 23.85 0.95 -30.90
C ALA A 6 24.23 2.44 -30.80
N ALA A 7 23.33 3.31 -30.35
CA ALA A 7 23.61 4.74 -30.23
C ALA A 7 23.00 5.35 -28.95
N LEU A 8 23.31 4.78 -27.78
CA LEU A 8 23.09 5.44 -26.49
C LEU A 8 24.42 5.56 -25.73
N PRO A 9 24.81 6.76 -25.27
CA PRO A 9 26.09 6.99 -24.61
C PRO A 9 26.22 6.28 -23.24
N ASN A 10 27.44 5.83 -22.94
CA ASN A 10 27.82 5.01 -21.76
C ASN A 10 27.56 5.66 -20.38
N ASN A 11 27.15 6.92 -20.32
CA ASN A 11 26.82 7.63 -19.09
C ASN A 11 25.38 7.34 -18.57
N CYS A 12 24.51 6.76 -19.39
CA CYS A 12 23.17 6.33 -18.98
C CYS A 12 23.15 4.94 -18.31
N LEU A 13 24.13 4.07 -18.60
CA LEU A 13 24.20 2.72 -18.04
C LEU A 13 24.91 2.67 -16.67
N GLU A 14 25.87 3.57 -16.42
CA GLU A 14 26.61 3.62 -15.15
C GLU A 14 25.81 4.24 -13.99
N ARG A 15 24.78 5.07 -14.27
CA ARG A 15 23.83 5.51 -13.23
C ARG A 15 22.88 4.40 -12.76
N ALA A 16 22.67 3.35 -13.55
CA ALA A 16 21.84 2.21 -13.16
C ALA A 16 22.58 1.20 -12.25
N LYS A 17 23.91 1.20 -12.23
CA LYS A 17 24.72 0.27 -11.42
C LYS A 17 25.07 0.82 -10.03
N GLY A 18 25.03 2.14 -9.83
CA GLY A 18 25.27 2.78 -8.53
C GLY A 18 24.13 2.66 -7.52
N LEU A 19 22.91 2.25 -7.95
CA LEU A 19 21.73 2.20 -7.08
C LEU A 19 21.55 0.87 -6.31
N LYS A 20 22.49 -0.07 -6.44
CA LYS A 20 22.43 -1.36 -5.72
C LYS A 20 23.25 -1.37 -4.43
N ALA A 21 24.17 -0.43 -4.25
CA ALA A 21 25.15 -0.46 -3.15
C ALA A 21 24.78 0.38 -1.92
N ARG A 22 23.59 1.01 -1.88
CA ARG A 22 23.22 1.91 -0.77
C ARG A 22 21.86 1.62 -0.12
N MET A 23 21.26 0.45 -0.39
CA MET A 23 20.01 -0.01 0.25
C MET A 23 20.24 -1.00 1.39
N SER A 24 21.33 -0.84 2.14
CA SER A 24 21.72 -1.66 3.28
C SER A 24 21.56 -0.92 4.62
N SER A 25 20.33 -0.46 4.89
CA SER A 25 19.76 -0.42 6.26
C SER A 25 18.22 -0.37 6.20
N PHE A 26 17.70 -1.10 5.20
CA PHE A 26 16.28 -1.30 4.97
C PHE A 26 15.67 -1.97 6.20
N LEU A 27 14.73 -1.26 6.83
CA LEU A 27 13.95 -1.67 7.99
C LEU A 27 13.62 -3.16 7.91
N GLN A 28 13.84 -3.87 9.02
CA GLN A 28 13.30 -5.19 9.38
C GLN A 28 12.56 -5.89 8.22
N LYS A 29 13.32 -6.43 7.26
CA LYS A 29 12.82 -7.36 6.24
C LYS A 29 12.24 -8.64 6.85
N HIS A 30 12.44 -8.84 8.15
CA HIS A 30 12.08 -10.07 8.85
C HIS A 30 10.57 -10.18 9.08
N ASP A 31 9.84 -9.13 9.47
CA ASP A 31 8.43 -9.33 9.83
C ASP A 31 7.52 -9.55 8.62
N TRP A 32 7.69 -8.80 7.52
CA TRP A 32 6.87 -9.01 6.31
C TRP A 32 7.21 -10.32 5.58
N LYS A 33 8.48 -10.72 5.50
CA LYS A 33 8.84 -12.01 4.88
C LYS A 33 8.46 -13.20 5.74
N ILE A 34 8.60 -13.12 7.07
CA ILE A 34 8.13 -14.16 7.99
C ILE A 34 6.61 -14.26 7.95
N LEU A 35 5.89 -13.13 7.94
CA LEU A 35 4.44 -13.12 7.72
C LEU A 35 4.07 -13.67 6.34
N CYS A 36 4.81 -13.37 5.27
CA CYS A 36 4.60 -13.94 3.93
C CYS A 36 4.92 -15.45 3.85
N TYR A 37 5.93 -15.93 4.58
CA TYR A 37 6.32 -17.33 4.61
C TYR A 37 5.35 -18.16 5.46
N ALA A 38 4.95 -17.66 6.63
CA ALA A 38 3.85 -18.21 7.42
C ALA A 38 2.51 -18.19 6.65
N TYR A 39 2.30 -17.19 5.78
CA TYR A 39 1.13 -17.09 4.90
C TYR A 39 1.16 -18.04 3.70
N LYS A 40 2.32 -18.56 3.29
CA LYS A 40 2.40 -19.70 2.36
C LYS A 40 2.00 -21.02 3.03
N LEU A 41 2.14 -21.13 4.34
CA LEU A 41 2.00 -22.38 5.09
C LEU A 41 0.62 -22.59 5.74
N ARG A 42 -0.19 -21.54 5.94
CA ARG A 42 -1.57 -21.65 6.48
C ARG A 42 -2.50 -20.58 5.89
N LYS A 43 -3.05 -20.79 4.68
CA LYS A 43 -4.16 -19.94 4.20
C LYS A 43 -5.51 -20.56 4.54
N PRO A 44 -6.33 -19.95 5.43
CA PRO A 44 -7.77 -20.10 5.29
C PRO A 44 -8.17 -19.56 3.90
N ARG A 45 -9.00 -20.33 3.18
CA ARG A 45 -9.49 -19.92 1.86
C ARG A 45 -10.41 -18.71 2.05
N LEU A 46 -10.28 -17.70 1.20
CA LEU A 46 -11.23 -16.59 1.11
C LEU A 46 -12.66 -17.14 1.02
N THR A 47 -13.54 -16.66 1.91
CA THR A 47 -14.95 -17.04 1.94
C THR A 47 -15.81 -15.98 1.25
N LEU A 48 -17.04 -16.35 0.88
CA LEU A 48 -17.99 -15.40 0.31
C LEU A 48 -18.35 -14.34 1.35
N GLU A 49 -18.53 -14.75 2.61
CA GLU A 49 -18.88 -13.87 3.73
C GLU A 49 -17.80 -12.80 3.94
N GLU A 50 -16.52 -13.20 3.98
CA GLU A 50 -15.41 -12.25 4.10
C GLU A 50 -15.43 -11.24 2.95
N CYS A 51 -15.62 -11.71 1.71
CA CYS A 51 -15.64 -10.85 0.53
C CYS A 51 -16.83 -9.87 0.55
N LEU A 52 -18.00 -10.31 1.01
CA LEU A 52 -19.17 -9.45 1.15
C LEU A 52 -18.99 -8.38 2.23
N MET A 53 -18.26 -8.65 3.32
CA MET A 53 -17.97 -7.64 4.34
C MET A 53 -17.15 -6.47 3.80
N TRP A 54 -16.37 -6.67 2.73
CA TRP A 54 -15.55 -5.61 2.14
C TRP A 54 -16.36 -4.47 1.56
N LYS A 55 -17.63 -4.68 1.18
CA LYS A 55 -18.49 -3.61 0.64
C LYS A 55 -19.20 -2.81 1.75
N GLU A 56 -19.28 -3.36 2.96
CA GLU A 56 -20.03 -2.77 4.07
C GLU A 56 -19.30 -1.56 4.64
N SER A 57 -17.96 -1.57 4.65
CA SER A 57 -17.16 -0.40 5.03
C SER A 57 -15.75 -0.49 4.49
N PHE A 58 -15.10 0.67 4.31
CA PHE A 58 -13.71 0.71 3.87
C PHE A 58 -12.76 0.12 4.91
N GLU A 59 -13.06 0.28 6.20
CA GLU A 59 -12.33 -0.35 7.30
C GLU A 59 -12.38 -1.87 7.21
N ASN A 60 -13.54 -2.47 6.89
CA ASN A 60 -13.66 -3.91 6.73
C ASN A 60 -12.77 -4.44 5.60
N LEU A 61 -12.70 -3.69 4.49
CA LEU A 61 -11.78 -4.01 3.39
C LEU A 61 -10.31 -3.95 3.85
N LEU A 62 -9.90 -2.90 4.56
CA LEU A 62 -8.51 -2.72 5.01
C LEU A 62 -8.10 -3.67 6.14
N CYS A 63 -9.04 -4.09 6.98
CA CYS A 63 -8.82 -5.06 8.06
C CYS A 63 -8.73 -6.51 7.52
N SER A 64 -9.37 -6.82 6.39
CA SER A 64 -9.19 -8.10 5.71
C SER A 64 -7.84 -8.15 5.01
N LYS A 65 -7.07 -9.20 5.27
CA LYS A 65 -5.80 -9.44 4.56
C LYS A 65 -6.00 -9.69 3.06
N HIS A 66 -7.07 -10.40 2.70
CA HIS A 66 -7.44 -10.63 1.31
C HIS A 66 -7.95 -9.35 0.65
N GLY A 67 -8.76 -8.58 1.39
CA GLY A 67 -9.28 -7.28 0.97
C GLY A 67 -8.15 -6.29 0.67
N LEU A 68 -7.23 -6.11 1.62
CA LEU A 68 -6.05 -5.25 1.45
C LEU A 68 -5.19 -5.66 0.25
N TYR A 69 -5.01 -6.96 0.01
CA TYR A 69 -4.28 -7.45 -1.17
C TYR A 69 -5.00 -7.11 -2.48
N ALA A 70 -6.30 -7.37 -2.54
CA ALA A 70 -7.11 -7.06 -3.72
C ALA A 70 -7.16 -5.55 -3.99
N PHE A 71 -7.36 -4.73 -2.95
CA PHE A 71 -7.41 -3.29 -3.06
C PHE A 71 -6.06 -2.71 -3.50
N ARG A 72 -4.94 -3.19 -2.95
CA ARG A 72 -3.60 -2.77 -3.41
C ARG A 72 -3.36 -3.11 -4.87
N ALA A 73 -3.77 -4.29 -5.33
CA ALA A 73 -3.64 -4.65 -6.74
C ALA A 73 -4.49 -3.74 -7.65
N PHE A 74 -5.69 -3.37 -7.19
CA PHE A 74 -6.54 -2.41 -7.88
C PHE A 74 -5.90 -1.01 -7.96
N LEU A 75 -5.36 -0.49 -6.85
CA LEU A 75 -4.68 0.81 -6.85
C LEU A 75 -3.45 0.84 -7.77
N VAL A 76 -2.68 -0.26 -7.86
CA VAL A 76 -1.58 -0.37 -8.83
C VAL A 76 -2.09 -0.28 -10.27
N SER A 77 -3.25 -0.89 -10.56
CA SER A 77 -3.85 -0.78 -11.90
C SER A 77 -4.36 0.62 -12.24
N GLU A 78 -4.63 1.44 -11.22
CA GLU A 78 -5.02 2.84 -11.36
C GLU A 78 -3.87 3.83 -11.06
N PHE A 79 -2.63 3.34 -10.93
CA PHE A 79 -1.45 4.17 -10.60
C PHE A 79 -1.64 5.08 -9.37
N SER A 80 -2.25 4.53 -8.32
CA SER A 80 -2.59 5.25 -7.08
C SER A 80 -2.18 4.48 -5.80
N GLU A 81 -1.24 3.55 -5.91
CA GLU A 81 -0.81 2.69 -4.81
C GLU A 81 0.04 3.39 -3.73
N GLU A 82 0.53 4.60 -4.01
CA GLU A 82 1.18 5.47 -3.03
C GLU A 82 0.26 5.77 -1.85
N ASN A 83 -1.04 5.95 -2.09
CA ASN A 83 -2.01 6.29 -1.06
C ASN A 83 -2.10 5.20 0.03
N ILE A 84 -2.28 3.95 -0.37
CA ILE A 84 -2.35 2.84 0.59
C ILE A 84 -0.98 2.56 1.23
N ALA A 85 0.11 2.75 0.50
CA ALA A 85 1.45 2.55 1.04
C ALA A 85 1.77 3.58 2.12
N PHE A 86 1.46 4.86 1.90
CA PHE A 86 1.59 5.92 2.88
C PHE A 86 0.71 5.64 4.11
N TYR A 87 -0.57 5.32 3.90
CA TYR A 87 -1.49 5.02 5.00
C TYR A 87 -0.97 3.89 5.91
N LEU A 88 -0.46 2.80 5.32
CA LEU A 88 0.11 1.69 6.07
C LEU A 88 1.44 2.05 6.75
N ALA A 89 2.29 2.85 6.10
CA ALA A 89 3.52 3.34 6.70
C ALA A 89 3.23 4.19 7.94
N CYS A 90 2.20 5.02 7.92
CA CYS A 90 1.74 5.80 9.07
C CYS A 90 1.18 4.92 10.20
N LYS A 91 0.44 3.84 9.88
CA LYS A 91 -0.01 2.87 10.90
C LYS A 91 1.18 2.17 11.58
N ASP A 92 2.18 1.75 10.82
CA ASP A 92 3.40 1.15 11.37
C ASP A 92 4.23 2.16 12.18
N TYR A 93 4.30 3.41 11.72
CA TYR A 93 4.97 4.50 12.40
C TYR A 93 4.41 4.72 13.82
N LYS A 94 3.07 4.80 13.96
CA LYS A 94 2.37 4.98 15.25
C LYS A 94 2.72 3.93 16.30
N ASN A 95 3.07 2.71 15.88
CA ASN A 95 3.42 1.62 16.78
C ASN A 95 4.90 1.63 17.21
N THR A 96 5.68 2.62 16.78
CA THR A 96 7.12 2.69 17.05
C THR A 96 7.39 3.29 18.43
N LYS A 97 7.89 2.46 19.36
CA LYS A 97 8.17 2.86 20.75
C LYS A 97 9.56 3.48 20.97
N SER A 98 10.53 3.16 20.10
CA SER A 98 11.91 3.63 20.23
C SER A 98 12.07 4.97 19.55
N GLU A 99 12.46 5.98 20.30
CA GLU A 99 12.62 7.36 19.81
C GLU A 99 13.62 7.50 18.64
N PRO A 100 14.81 6.87 18.66
CA PRO A 100 15.70 6.88 17.49
C PRO A 100 15.08 6.21 16.25
N LYS A 101 14.29 5.15 16.43
CA LYS A 101 13.58 4.49 15.32
C LYS A 101 12.43 5.35 14.81
N LEU A 102 11.74 6.07 15.69
CA LEU A 102 10.66 6.99 15.36
C LEU A 102 11.20 8.09 14.46
N HIS A 103 12.28 8.76 14.86
CA HIS A 103 12.96 9.78 14.05
C HIS A 103 13.39 9.24 12.68
N ALA A 104 14.04 8.07 12.64
CA ALA A 104 14.47 7.46 11.39
C ALA A 104 13.29 7.09 10.46
N LYS A 105 12.17 6.60 11.01
CA LYS A 105 10.95 6.30 10.23
C LYS A 105 10.26 7.58 9.75
N ALA A 106 10.16 8.61 10.58
CA ALA A 106 9.56 9.90 10.22
C ALA A 106 10.26 10.50 8.99
N GLN A 107 11.60 10.57 9.01
CA GLN A 107 12.34 11.10 7.87
C GLN A 107 12.17 10.25 6.61
N ARG A 108 12.09 8.91 6.75
CA ARG A 108 11.85 8.00 5.61
C ARG A 108 10.48 8.23 4.99
N ILE A 109 9.42 8.28 5.81
CA ILE A 109 8.05 8.53 5.35
C ILE A 109 7.97 9.89 4.67
N TYR A 110 8.56 10.93 5.27
CA TYR A 110 8.58 12.27 4.67
C TYR A 110 9.23 12.28 3.29
N ASN A 111 10.42 11.66 3.17
CA ASN A 111 11.17 11.63 1.90
C ASN A 111 10.50 10.76 0.82
N GLU A 112 9.76 9.72 1.21
CA GLU A 112 9.10 8.82 0.27
C GLU A 112 7.74 9.34 -0.21
N PHE A 113 6.98 10.03 0.65
CA PHE A 113 5.56 10.35 0.40
C PHE A 113 5.17 11.83 0.52
N ILE A 114 5.89 12.67 1.27
CA ILE A 114 5.40 14.03 1.64
C ILE A 114 6.16 15.16 0.95
N GLY A 115 7.49 15.05 0.84
CA GLY A 115 8.30 16.11 0.27
C GLY A 115 7.90 16.40 -1.19
N SER A 116 7.97 17.65 -1.63
CA SER A 116 7.62 18.09 -3.01
C SER A 116 8.40 17.42 -4.15
N LYS A 117 9.39 16.58 -3.84
CA LYS A 117 10.18 15.78 -4.80
C LYS A 117 10.18 14.30 -4.42
N ALA A 118 9.21 13.89 -3.60
CA ALA A 118 9.09 12.52 -3.15
C ALA A 118 8.73 11.64 -4.35
N PRO A 119 9.39 10.47 -4.51
CA PRO A 119 9.16 9.60 -5.66
C PRO A 119 7.75 9.00 -5.69
N ARG A 120 7.04 9.03 -4.55
CA ARG A 120 5.69 8.51 -4.36
C ARG A 120 4.84 9.55 -3.60
N GLU A 121 4.97 10.81 -4.00
CA GLU A 121 4.26 11.93 -3.36
C GLU A 121 2.75 11.68 -3.32
N VAL A 122 2.15 11.82 -2.15
CA VAL A 122 0.70 11.68 -1.96
C VAL A 122 0.00 13.02 -2.20
N ASN A 123 -1.25 12.97 -2.68
CA ASN A 123 -2.03 14.17 -2.98
C ASN A 123 -2.62 14.81 -1.72
N ILE A 124 -1.90 15.78 -1.14
CA ILE A 124 -2.34 16.61 0.00
C ILE A 124 -2.13 18.10 -0.30
N ASP A 125 -2.92 18.96 0.36
CA ASP A 125 -2.78 20.40 0.22
C ASP A 125 -1.46 20.94 0.81
N HIS A 126 -1.12 22.17 0.41
CA HIS A 126 0.11 22.83 0.85
C HIS A 126 0.18 23.00 2.37
N GLU A 127 -0.94 23.36 3.00
CA GLU A 127 -1.02 23.57 4.44
C GLU A 127 -0.70 22.28 5.21
N THR A 128 -1.31 21.16 4.83
CA THR A 128 -1.07 19.85 5.45
C THR A 128 0.38 19.41 5.28
N ARG A 129 0.97 19.66 4.10
CA ARG A 129 2.38 19.35 3.83
C ARG A 129 3.31 20.17 4.73
N ASP A 130 3.06 21.46 4.89
CA ASP A 130 3.88 22.34 5.73
C ASP A 130 3.78 21.97 7.22
N ILE A 131 2.57 21.66 7.70
CA ILE A 131 2.34 21.14 9.06
C ILE A 131 3.10 19.83 9.27
N THR A 132 3.01 18.90 8.32
CA THR A 132 3.70 17.61 8.40
C THR A 132 5.22 17.80 8.38
N GLN A 133 5.73 18.73 7.58
CA GLN A 133 7.15 19.07 7.54
C GLN A 133 7.65 19.63 8.88
N ALA A 134 6.87 20.51 9.52
CA ALA A 134 7.19 21.03 10.84
C ALA A 134 7.22 19.90 11.90
N ASN A 135 6.22 19.01 11.87
CA ASN A 135 6.12 17.89 12.79
C ASN A 135 7.27 16.89 12.65
N VAL A 136 7.82 16.70 11.46
CA VAL A 136 8.94 15.77 11.22
C VAL A 136 10.28 16.30 11.74
N LYS A 137 10.41 17.60 12.06
CA LYS A 137 11.60 18.14 12.73
C LYS A 137 11.73 17.61 14.17
N TYR A 138 10.60 17.46 14.86
CA TYR A 138 10.50 16.89 16.21
C TYR A 138 9.38 15.84 16.23
N PRO A 139 9.62 14.64 15.67
CA PRO A 139 8.61 13.63 15.46
C PRO A 139 7.98 13.12 16.75
N THR A 140 6.66 13.00 16.72
CA THR A 140 5.83 12.35 17.74
C THR A 140 5.02 11.24 17.06
N ALA A 141 4.32 10.39 17.83
CA ALA A 141 3.46 9.36 17.24
C ALA A 141 2.35 9.93 16.32
N THR A 142 2.00 11.21 16.48
CA THR A 142 0.91 11.88 15.76
C THR A 142 1.38 12.76 14.59
N SER A 143 2.68 12.79 14.28
CA SER A 143 3.26 13.68 13.26
C SER A 143 2.60 13.62 11.87
N PHE A 144 1.99 12.48 11.53
CA PHE A 144 1.35 12.24 10.23
C PHE A 144 -0.18 12.12 10.31
N ASP A 145 -0.81 12.41 11.44
CA ASP A 145 -2.24 12.13 11.65
C ASP A 145 -3.16 12.83 10.64
N GLN A 146 -2.95 14.13 10.43
CA GLN A 146 -3.72 14.91 9.48
C GLN A 146 -3.55 14.39 8.05
N ALA A 147 -2.31 14.24 7.59
CA ALA A 147 -2.01 13.73 6.25
C ALA A 147 -2.56 12.30 6.06
N GLN A 148 -2.40 11.41 7.05
CA GLN A 148 -2.91 10.05 7.01
C GLN A 148 -4.44 10.03 6.89
N TYR A 149 -5.14 10.89 7.64
CA TYR A 149 -6.58 11.01 7.59
C TYR A 149 -7.07 11.50 6.21
N LEU A 150 -6.45 12.53 5.63
CA LEU A 150 -6.82 13.01 4.31
C LEU A 150 -6.64 11.94 3.22
N ILE A 151 -5.54 11.19 3.26
CA ILE A 151 -5.31 10.09 2.31
C ILE A 151 -6.26 8.92 2.53
N TYR A 152 -6.65 8.64 3.78
CA TYR A 152 -7.71 7.68 4.07
C TYR A 152 -9.03 8.10 3.40
N ILE A 153 -9.46 9.35 3.63
CA ILE A 153 -10.70 9.89 3.05
C ILE A 153 -10.65 9.92 1.52
N LEU A 154 -9.50 10.26 0.93
CA LEU A 154 -9.29 10.20 -0.52
C LEU A 154 -9.57 8.79 -1.04
N MET A 155 -8.93 7.77 -0.48
CA MET A 155 -9.13 6.39 -0.90
C MET A 155 -10.57 5.92 -0.67
N GLU A 156 -11.16 6.28 0.47
CA GLU A 156 -12.53 5.90 0.84
C GLU A 156 -13.58 6.48 -0.11
N LYS A 157 -13.41 7.74 -0.52
CA LYS A 157 -14.40 8.45 -1.35
C LYS A 157 -14.20 8.23 -2.84
N ASP A 158 -12.96 8.00 -3.28
CA ASP A 158 -12.60 7.92 -4.70
C ASP A 158 -12.29 6.49 -5.16
N CYS A 159 -11.23 5.89 -4.61
CA CYS A 159 -10.73 4.60 -5.06
C CYS A 159 -11.64 3.43 -4.65
N TYR A 160 -12.16 3.44 -3.42
CA TYR A 160 -12.94 2.34 -2.86
C TYR A 160 -14.28 2.09 -3.59
N PRO A 161 -15.09 3.11 -3.93
CA PRO A 161 -16.30 2.91 -4.74
C PRO A 161 -16.00 2.42 -6.16
N ARG A 162 -14.85 2.79 -6.74
CA ARG A 162 -14.41 2.22 -8.02
C ARG A 162 -13.95 0.78 -7.88
N PHE A 163 -13.21 0.43 -6.83
CA PHE A 163 -12.82 -0.94 -6.53
C PHE A 163 -14.03 -1.87 -6.45
N LEU A 164 -15.08 -1.47 -5.72
CA LEU A 164 -16.32 -2.27 -5.60
C LEU A 164 -17.10 -2.43 -6.92
N ARG A 165 -16.90 -1.52 -7.88
CA ARG A 165 -17.50 -1.60 -9.23
C ARG A 165 -16.61 -2.31 -10.24
N SER A 166 -15.34 -2.53 -9.91
CA SER A 166 -14.36 -3.19 -10.79
C SER A 166 -14.79 -4.60 -11.16
N SER A 167 -14.43 -5.04 -12.37
CA SER A 167 -14.64 -6.43 -12.79
C SER A 167 -13.95 -7.41 -11.84
N ALA A 168 -12.74 -7.09 -11.39
CA ALA A 168 -11.97 -7.93 -10.47
C ALA A 168 -12.75 -8.28 -9.19
N TYR A 169 -13.39 -7.30 -8.54
CA TYR A 169 -14.21 -7.55 -7.35
C TYR A 169 -15.51 -8.28 -7.69
N ARG A 170 -16.22 -7.87 -8.75
CA ARG A 170 -17.49 -8.49 -9.16
C ARG A 170 -17.34 -9.95 -9.56
N ASP A 171 -16.28 -10.27 -10.30
CA ASP A 171 -15.96 -11.63 -10.73
C ASP A 171 -15.58 -12.51 -9.54
N LEU A 172 -14.85 -11.97 -8.57
CA LEU A 172 -14.50 -12.67 -7.33
C LEU A 172 -15.76 -13.07 -6.54
N VAL A 173 -16.67 -12.12 -6.31
CA VAL A 173 -17.95 -12.37 -5.63
C VAL A 173 -18.80 -13.40 -6.40
N SER A 174 -18.87 -13.29 -7.72
CA SER A 174 -19.60 -14.22 -8.59
C SER A 174 -19.06 -15.65 -8.49
N GLN A 175 -17.73 -15.81 -8.56
CA GLN A 175 -17.07 -17.11 -8.43
C GLN A 175 -17.31 -17.75 -7.06
N LEU A 176 -17.20 -16.97 -5.97
CA LEU A 176 -17.44 -17.45 -4.61
C LEU A 176 -18.91 -17.84 -4.39
N THR A 177 -19.84 -17.07 -4.94
CA THR A 177 -21.29 -17.38 -4.92
C THR A 177 -21.59 -18.70 -5.62
N LYS A 178 -21.09 -18.89 -6.85
CA LYS A 178 -21.25 -20.15 -7.60
C LYS A 178 -20.65 -21.34 -6.85
N LYS A 179 -19.50 -21.15 -6.20
CA LYS A 179 -18.83 -22.19 -5.41
C LYS A 179 -19.64 -22.58 -4.17
N LYS A 180 -20.23 -21.59 -3.47
CA LYS A 180 -21.09 -21.84 -2.31
C LYS A 180 -22.37 -22.59 -2.70
N ALA A 181 -23.01 -22.20 -3.81
CA ALA A 181 -24.19 -22.88 -4.33
C ALA A 181 -23.92 -24.36 -4.70
N LYS A 182 -22.83 -24.63 -5.45
CA LYS A 182 -22.43 -26.00 -5.79
C LYS A 182 -22.14 -26.87 -4.57
N ALA A 183 -21.56 -26.29 -3.51
CA ALA A 183 -21.30 -27.01 -2.27
C ALA A 183 -22.58 -27.35 -1.48
N ALA A 184 -23.64 -26.54 -1.61
CA ALA A 184 -24.94 -26.82 -1.02
C ALA A 184 -25.69 -27.94 -1.76
N THR A 185 -25.69 -27.93 -3.09
CA THR A 185 -26.34 -28.96 -3.91
C THR A 185 -25.68 -30.34 -3.78
N LYS A 186 -24.39 -30.41 -3.44
CA LYS A 186 -23.67 -31.68 -3.23
C LYS A 186 -23.84 -32.27 -1.82
N LYS A 187 -24.48 -31.53 -0.91
CA LYS A 187 -24.77 -31.95 0.47
C LYS A 187 -26.26 -32.31 0.68
N ALA A 188 -27.10 -32.03 -0.31
CA ALA A 188 -28.47 -32.50 -0.41
C ALA A 188 -28.50 -33.79 -1.23
#